data_AF-A0A9P6CCM6-F1
#
_entry.id   AF-A0A9P6CCM6-F1
#
_cell.length_a   1.000
_cell.length_b   1.000
_cell.length_c   1.000
_cell.angle_alpha   90.00
_cell.angle_beta   90.00
_cell.angle_gamma   90.00
#
_symmetry.space_group_name_H-M   'P 1'
#
loop_
_entity.id
_entity.type
_entity.pdbx_description
1 polymer ?
#
loop_
_entity_poly.entity_id
_entity_poly.type
_entity_poly.pdbx_seq_one_letter_code
_entity_poly.pdbx_strand_id
1 'polypeptide(L)'
;MNLDALERLQLLYNVFSTSLRLALYVQDAYLVGDINEGWENHDDELIILGQIIPHMLSLLQRVRRIKLTHLSQLRSRRDLSRKGRWTDYPEALKAAILEFCKIPSVIHITISHIRDFPISILATCSGLKKLSLSDLDFHVYDARSIELYLQGMTVPETQTHLDVLEMDQSFSKFFPLIAQAFRHPNSIVNLCKLRALKIVGSLPNSTHLVWEDIDRFAPALECLMWNQATDWEGRTVISKFYAEPLNLAQMKNMRYLILKFLADFNKYNIIPNIDWLSESLHRLRWSNQIEEITIILIYESWNRDNTNALLSIWTKRLDTVVCGAGFPVLRRIRIILADFADRVRRFTVEVKPRLGLQVGELFQIEPLRNDSADIWKQVVVRFMG
;
A
#
# COMPACT_ATOMS: atom_id res chain seq x y z
N MET A 1 1.90 -33.52 -0.01
CA MET A 1 2.66 -32.39 0.55
C MET A 1 3.02 -32.72 2.00
N ASN A 2 3.94 -31.97 2.59
CA ASN A 2 4.63 -32.24 3.86
C ASN A 2 3.71 -32.45 5.08
N LEU A 3 3.61 -33.68 5.62
CA LEU A 3 3.23 -33.96 7.03
C LEU A 3 3.93 -33.00 8.01
N ASP A 4 5.13 -32.57 7.62
CA ASP A 4 6.00 -31.62 8.29
C ASP A 4 5.37 -30.22 8.52
N ALA A 5 4.40 -29.72 7.75
CA ALA A 5 3.80 -28.41 8.02
C ALA A 5 2.85 -28.43 9.24
N LEU A 6 1.95 -29.42 9.29
CA LEU A 6 1.03 -29.60 10.41
C LEU A 6 1.81 -29.99 11.68
N GLU A 7 2.77 -30.90 11.55
CA GLU A 7 3.65 -31.30 12.66
C GLU A 7 4.45 -30.10 13.20
N ARG A 8 4.99 -29.24 12.32
CA ARG A 8 5.66 -28.00 12.75
C ARG A 8 4.72 -27.05 13.47
N LEU A 9 3.49 -26.88 12.99
CA LEU A 9 2.52 -25.99 13.61
C LEU A 9 2.08 -26.53 14.99
N GLN A 10 1.86 -27.84 15.10
CA GLN A 10 1.58 -28.51 16.36
C GLN A 10 2.77 -28.42 17.33
N LEU A 11 4.00 -28.62 16.85
CA LEU A 11 5.21 -28.47 17.64
C LEU A 11 5.35 -27.02 18.14
N LEU A 12 5.12 -26.04 17.28
CA LEU A 12 5.18 -24.62 17.63
C LEU A 12 4.11 -24.27 18.68
N TYR A 13 2.88 -24.76 18.52
CA TYR A 13 1.83 -24.64 19.51
C TYR A 13 2.23 -25.28 20.86
N ASN A 14 2.83 -26.47 20.83
CA ASN A 14 3.30 -27.14 22.05
C ASN A 14 4.42 -26.33 22.74
N VAL A 15 5.34 -25.74 21.98
CA VAL A 15 6.39 -24.86 22.49
C VAL A 15 5.80 -23.62 23.15
N PHE A 16 4.84 -22.95 22.50
CA PHE A 16 4.21 -21.76 23.04
C PHE A 16 3.30 -22.03 24.24
N SER A 17 2.57 -23.15 24.24
CA SER A 17 1.72 -23.56 25.36
C SER A 17 2.54 -23.99 26.58
N THR A 18 3.70 -24.64 26.36
CA THR A 18 4.61 -25.01 27.45
C THR A 18 5.41 -23.81 27.97
N SER A 19 5.73 -22.86 27.10
CA SER A 19 6.51 -21.66 27.44
C SER A 19 5.88 -20.39 26.88
N LEU A 20 4.88 -19.87 27.60
CA LEU A 20 4.19 -18.63 27.24
C LEU A 20 5.15 -17.44 27.08
N ARG A 21 6.28 -17.44 27.80
CA ARG A 21 7.33 -16.42 27.66
C ARG A 21 7.87 -16.35 26.23
N LEU A 22 8.02 -17.49 25.54
CA LEU A 22 8.46 -17.52 24.14
C LEU A 22 7.42 -16.88 23.22
N ALA A 23 6.13 -17.14 23.44
CA ALA A 23 5.04 -16.52 22.68
C ALA A 23 5.04 -14.99 22.81
N LEU A 24 5.38 -14.46 23.99
CA LEU A 24 5.48 -13.01 24.23
C LEU A 24 6.64 -12.33 23.47
N TYR A 25 7.64 -13.07 23.00
CA TYR A 25 8.72 -12.53 22.17
C TYR A 25 8.35 -12.43 20.68
N VAL A 26 7.27 -13.06 20.25
CA VAL A 26 6.80 -12.97 18.87
C VAL A 26 6.27 -11.56 18.61
N GLN A 27 6.97 -10.82 17.74
CA GLN A 27 6.60 -9.45 17.35
C GLN A 27 5.89 -9.39 16.01
N ASP A 28 6.18 -10.34 15.12
CA ASP A 28 5.64 -10.37 13.77
C ASP A 28 4.98 -11.73 13.52
N ALA A 29 3.71 -11.72 13.10
CA ALA A 29 2.94 -12.92 12.80
C ALA A 29 2.45 -12.88 11.35
N TYR A 30 2.76 -13.95 10.61
CA TYR A 30 2.47 -14.07 9.19
C TYR A 30 1.60 -15.31 8.98
N LEU A 31 0.34 -15.11 8.62
CA LEU A 31 -0.54 -16.17 8.14
C LEU A 31 -0.60 -16.07 6.62
N VAL A 32 0.21 -16.92 5.98
CA VAL A 32 0.45 -16.95 4.54
C VAL A 32 0.01 -18.32 4.04
N GLY A 33 -1.00 -18.39 3.18
CA GLY A 33 -1.21 -19.60 2.38
C GLY A 33 -0.34 -19.57 1.14
N ASP A 34 0.10 -20.73 0.68
CA ASP A 34 0.82 -20.85 -0.60
C ASP A 34 -0.17 -20.93 -1.77
N ILE A 35 0.10 -20.27 -2.89
CA ILE A 35 -0.76 -20.36 -4.08
C ILE A 35 -0.31 -21.54 -4.97
N ASN A 36 0.94 -21.98 -4.83
CA ASN A 36 1.61 -22.80 -5.84
C ASN A 36 1.66 -24.29 -5.50
N GLU A 37 1.16 -24.64 -4.33
CA GLU A 37 1.23 -25.99 -3.81
C GLU A 37 -0.12 -26.70 -4.06
N GLY A 38 -0.10 -27.81 -4.81
CA GLY A 38 -1.29 -28.59 -5.15
C GLY A 38 -1.94 -29.29 -3.94
N TRP A 39 -2.73 -28.55 -3.16
CA TRP A 39 -3.50 -29.03 -1.99
C TRP A 39 -4.78 -29.82 -2.38
N GLU A 40 -4.82 -30.48 -3.54
CA GLU A 40 -6.06 -31.04 -4.09
C GLU A 40 -6.62 -32.24 -3.29
N ASN A 41 -5.89 -32.77 -2.28
CA ASN A 41 -6.25 -34.03 -1.59
C ASN A 41 -6.14 -34.04 -0.05
N HIS A 42 -6.01 -32.89 0.65
CA HIS A 42 -5.71 -32.86 2.10
C HIS A 42 -6.81 -32.18 2.95
N ASP A 43 -8.09 -32.54 2.77
CA ASP A 43 -9.21 -31.91 3.50
C ASP A 43 -9.10 -32.07 5.03
N ASP A 44 -8.57 -33.20 5.52
CA ASP A 44 -8.42 -33.47 6.95
C ASP A 44 -7.40 -32.53 7.62
N GLU A 45 -6.32 -32.18 6.92
CA GLU A 45 -5.28 -31.29 7.45
C GLU A 45 -5.80 -29.86 7.62
N LEU A 46 -6.67 -29.40 6.72
CA LEU A 46 -7.28 -28.07 6.79
C LEU A 46 -8.19 -27.90 8.00
N ILE A 47 -8.93 -28.95 8.36
CA ILE A 47 -9.76 -28.98 9.57
C ILE A 47 -8.88 -28.82 10.81
N ILE A 48 -7.75 -29.54 10.87
CA ILE A 48 -6.83 -29.48 12.01
C ILE A 48 -6.15 -28.11 12.09
N LEU A 49 -5.70 -27.54 10.96
CA LEU A 49 -5.16 -26.18 10.92
C LEU A 49 -6.17 -25.15 11.43
N GLY A 50 -7.44 -25.29 11.03
CA GLY A 50 -8.55 -24.46 11.50
C GLY A 50 -8.81 -24.55 13.01
N GLN A 51 -8.33 -25.60 13.68
CA GLN A 51 -8.42 -25.77 15.15
C GLN A 51 -7.17 -25.27 15.87
N ILE A 52 -5.96 -25.59 15.38
CA ILE A 52 -4.71 -25.22 16.08
C ILE A 52 -4.42 -23.72 15.94
N ILE A 53 -4.63 -23.13 14.76
CA ILE A 53 -4.32 -21.71 14.52
C ILE A 53 -5.04 -20.80 15.52
N PRO A 54 -6.37 -20.93 15.77
CA PRO A 54 -7.05 -20.16 16.81
C PRO A 54 -6.37 -20.19 18.18
N HIS A 55 -5.99 -21.39 18.64
CA HIS A 55 -5.32 -21.57 19.93
C HIS A 55 -3.92 -20.98 19.94
N MET A 56 -3.20 -21.05 18.82
CA MET A 56 -1.89 -20.43 18.71
C MET A 56 -2.00 -18.89 18.75
N LEU A 57 -2.94 -18.31 18.00
CA LEU A 57 -3.14 -16.85 17.96
C LEU A 57 -3.49 -16.27 19.35
N SER A 58 -4.25 -17.00 20.17
CA SER A 58 -4.60 -16.53 21.53
C SER A 58 -3.39 -16.46 22.49
N LEU A 59 -2.31 -17.19 22.21
CA LEU A 59 -1.06 -17.13 22.97
C LEU A 59 -0.19 -15.90 22.59
N LEU A 60 -0.40 -15.33 21.40
CA LEU A 60 0.45 -14.30 20.81
C LEU A 60 0.02 -12.88 21.20
N GLN A 61 0.22 -12.52 22.48
CA GLN A 61 -0.34 -11.28 23.05
C GLN A 61 0.46 -9.98 22.79
N ARG A 62 1.69 -10.06 22.24
CA ARG A 62 2.58 -8.89 22.05
C ARG A 62 2.97 -8.64 20.60
N VAL A 63 2.17 -9.16 19.67
CA VAL A 63 2.40 -9.01 18.24
C VAL A 63 2.18 -7.56 17.83
N ARG A 64 3.12 -7.04 17.05
CA ARG A 64 3.12 -5.69 16.48
C ARG A 64 2.71 -5.69 15.02
N ARG A 65 3.03 -6.74 14.27
CA ARG A 65 2.74 -6.81 12.84
C ARG A 65 2.00 -8.09 12.52
N ILE A 66 0.90 -7.94 11.79
CA ILE A 66 0.09 -9.04 11.27
C ILE A 66 0.12 -8.95 9.75
N LYS A 67 0.35 -10.08 9.09
CA LYS A 67 0.13 -10.24 7.67
C LYS A 67 -0.78 -11.43 7.42
N LEU A 68 -1.92 -11.17 6.78
CA LEU A 68 -2.90 -12.16 6.35
C LEU A 68 -2.91 -12.17 4.82
N THR A 69 -2.37 -13.21 4.20
CA THR A 69 -2.26 -13.26 2.73
C THR A 69 -2.59 -14.66 2.23
N HIS A 70 -3.28 -14.74 1.09
CA HIS A 70 -3.56 -16.02 0.41
C HIS A 70 -4.17 -17.07 1.33
N LEU A 71 -5.07 -16.67 2.24
CA LEU A 71 -5.68 -17.60 3.20
C LEU A 71 -6.58 -18.65 2.52
N SER A 72 -6.74 -18.62 1.20
CA SER A 72 -7.60 -19.50 0.40
C SER A 72 -7.46 -20.98 0.71
N GLN A 73 -6.29 -21.43 1.16
CA GLN A 73 -6.04 -22.81 1.57
C GLN A 73 -6.83 -23.20 2.83
N LEU A 74 -7.05 -22.27 3.77
CA LEU A 74 -7.72 -22.54 5.05
C LEU A 74 -9.26 -22.63 4.95
N ARG A 75 -9.79 -22.80 3.73
CA ARG A 75 -11.24 -22.82 3.47
C ARG A 75 -11.83 -24.21 3.71
N SER A 76 -13.07 -24.23 4.17
CA SER A 76 -13.83 -25.48 4.38
C SER A 76 -14.37 -26.10 3.09
N ARG A 77 -14.37 -25.36 1.97
CA ARG A 77 -14.97 -25.79 0.69
C ARG A 77 -14.01 -25.60 -0.48
N ARG A 78 -13.99 -26.59 -1.37
CA ARG A 78 -13.27 -26.62 -2.66
C ARG A 78 -13.92 -25.69 -3.69
N ASP A 79 -13.90 -24.39 -3.45
CA ASP A 79 -14.15 -23.42 -4.52
C ASP A 79 -12.81 -23.04 -5.14
N LEU A 80 -12.63 -23.38 -6.42
CA LEU A 80 -11.42 -23.11 -7.23
C LEU A 80 -11.17 -21.62 -7.48
N SER A 81 -12.02 -20.73 -6.96
CA SER A 81 -11.76 -19.31 -7.03
C SER A 81 -10.45 -18.94 -6.31
N ARG A 82 -9.52 -18.31 -7.04
CA ARG A 82 -8.18 -17.92 -6.55
C ARG A 82 -8.17 -17.05 -5.28
N LYS A 83 -9.29 -16.39 -4.95
CA LYS A 83 -9.42 -15.56 -3.74
C LYS A 83 -10.42 -16.18 -2.76
N GLY A 84 -10.05 -16.24 -1.50
CA GLY A 84 -10.91 -16.78 -0.45
C GLY A 84 -11.96 -15.84 0.05
N ARG A 85 -13.25 -16.22 -0.09
CA ARG A 85 -14.33 -15.49 0.57
C ARG A 85 -14.22 -15.69 2.06
N TRP A 86 -14.36 -14.59 2.80
CA TRP A 86 -14.31 -14.60 4.25
C TRP A 86 -15.34 -15.57 4.84
N THR A 87 -16.51 -15.70 4.23
CA THR A 87 -17.56 -16.62 4.67
C THR A 87 -17.16 -18.09 4.64
N ASP A 88 -16.17 -18.47 3.81
CA ASP A 88 -15.78 -19.86 3.60
C ASP A 88 -14.84 -20.40 4.69
N TYR A 89 -14.28 -19.52 5.52
CA TYR A 89 -13.39 -19.89 6.62
C TYR A 89 -14.17 -20.42 7.84
N PRO A 90 -13.60 -21.37 8.59
CA PRO A 90 -14.18 -21.85 9.85
C PRO A 90 -14.46 -20.70 10.84
N GLU A 91 -15.60 -20.72 11.53
CA GLU A 91 -15.99 -19.66 12.49
C GLU A 91 -14.96 -19.43 13.58
N ALA A 92 -14.36 -20.50 14.11
CA ALA A 92 -13.31 -20.40 15.14
C ALA A 92 -12.08 -19.65 14.61
N LEU A 93 -11.68 -19.89 13.36
CA LEU A 93 -10.58 -19.19 12.71
C LEU A 93 -10.92 -17.72 12.46
N LYS A 94 -12.13 -17.44 11.97
CA LYS A 94 -12.60 -16.06 11.76
C LYS A 94 -12.58 -15.28 13.07
N ALA A 95 -13.20 -15.81 14.12
CA ALA A 95 -13.22 -15.18 15.44
C ALA A 95 -11.80 -14.94 15.96
N ALA A 96 -10.92 -15.93 15.87
CA ALA A 96 -9.55 -15.79 16.33
C ALA A 96 -8.75 -14.74 15.55
N ILE A 97 -8.87 -14.70 14.22
CA ILE A 97 -8.22 -13.67 13.39
C ILE A 97 -8.73 -12.27 13.75
N LEU A 98 -10.04 -12.10 13.94
CA LEU A 98 -10.63 -10.81 14.27
C LEU A 98 -10.17 -10.32 15.66
N GLU A 99 -10.16 -11.20 16.66
CA GLU A 99 -9.65 -10.87 18.00
C GLU A 99 -8.14 -10.62 17.99
N PHE A 100 -7.39 -11.39 17.19
CA PHE A 100 -5.96 -11.20 17.02
C PHE A 100 -5.62 -9.82 16.41
N CYS A 101 -6.42 -9.35 15.45
CA CYS A 101 -6.30 -7.99 14.89
C CYS A 101 -6.58 -6.89 15.93
N LYS A 102 -7.41 -7.14 16.95
CA LYS A 102 -7.77 -6.15 17.99
C LYS A 102 -6.73 -6.00 19.10
N ILE A 103 -5.72 -6.86 19.16
CA ILE A 103 -4.70 -6.78 20.20
C ILE A 103 -4.07 -5.38 20.20
N PRO A 104 -4.06 -4.63 21.32
CA PRO A 104 -3.61 -3.25 21.35
C PRO A 104 -2.14 -3.03 20.93
N SER A 105 -1.30 -4.07 20.99
CA SER A 105 0.08 -3.99 20.52
C SER A 105 0.22 -4.03 19.00
N VAL A 106 -0.83 -4.42 18.27
CA VAL A 106 -0.81 -4.54 16.80
C VAL A 106 -0.84 -3.15 16.19
N ILE A 107 0.30 -2.76 15.62
CA ILE A 107 0.50 -1.45 14.99
C ILE A 107 0.45 -1.51 13.46
N HIS A 108 0.64 -2.69 12.87
CA HIS A 108 0.68 -2.87 11.43
C HIS A 108 -0.13 -4.10 11.01
N ILE A 109 -1.13 -3.89 10.16
CA ILE A 109 -1.91 -4.97 9.55
C ILE A 109 -1.73 -4.91 8.04
N THR A 110 -1.41 -6.06 7.45
CA THR A 110 -1.42 -6.28 6.00
C THR A 110 -2.44 -7.36 5.69
N ILE A 111 -3.42 -7.08 4.82
CA ILE A 111 -4.43 -8.04 4.39
C ILE A 111 -4.45 -8.11 2.87
N SER A 112 -4.38 -9.33 2.33
CA SER A 112 -4.34 -9.54 0.90
C SER A 112 -4.98 -10.85 0.44
N HIS A 113 -5.61 -10.83 -0.74
CA HIS A 113 -6.29 -11.99 -1.37
C HIS A 113 -7.46 -12.57 -0.57
N ILE A 114 -8.10 -11.74 0.25
CA ILE A 114 -9.30 -12.12 0.98
C ILE A 114 -10.47 -11.35 0.40
N ARG A 115 -11.50 -12.06 -0.07
CA ARG A 115 -12.77 -11.44 -0.46
C ARG A 115 -13.66 -11.27 0.77
N ASP A 116 -14.42 -10.19 0.81
CA ASP A 116 -15.42 -9.91 1.85
C ASP A 116 -14.86 -9.89 3.28
N PHE A 117 -13.59 -9.51 3.45
CA PHE A 117 -13.01 -9.33 4.78
C PHE A 117 -13.76 -8.22 5.54
N PRO A 118 -14.17 -8.40 6.80
CA PRO A 118 -15.02 -7.45 7.53
C PRO A 118 -14.24 -6.20 7.92
N ILE A 119 -14.20 -5.20 7.05
CA ILE A 119 -13.26 -4.08 7.18
C ILE A 119 -13.57 -3.16 8.37
N SER A 120 -14.81 -3.18 8.85
CA SER A 120 -15.25 -2.51 10.08
C SER A 120 -14.42 -2.92 11.30
N ILE A 121 -13.85 -4.14 11.32
CA ILE A 121 -13.01 -4.59 12.43
C ILE A 121 -11.75 -3.73 12.58
N LEU A 122 -11.18 -3.26 11.47
CA LEU A 122 -9.93 -2.51 11.46
C LEU A 122 -10.10 -1.12 12.07
N ALA A 123 -11.31 -0.56 11.96
CA ALA A 123 -11.70 0.68 12.61
C ALA A 123 -11.73 0.55 14.15
N THR A 124 -11.72 -0.67 14.69
CA THR A 124 -11.74 -0.95 16.14
C THR A 124 -10.35 -1.28 16.73
N CYS A 125 -9.32 -1.38 15.89
CA CYS A 125 -7.98 -1.78 16.31
C CYS A 125 -7.20 -0.61 16.94
N SER A 126 -7.30 -0.40 18.25
CA SER A 126 -6.72 0.75 18.96
C SER A 126 -5.21 0.97 18.76
N GLY A 127 -4.43 -0.09 18.50
CA GLY A 127 -3.01 0.03 18.22
C GLY A 127 -2.66 0.43 16.78
N LEU A 128 -3.61 0.37 15.85
CA LEU A 128 -3.33 0.34 14.42
C LEU A 128 -2.80 1.68 13.89
N LYS A 129 -1.57 1.66 13.38
CA LYS A 129 -0.87 2.81 12.79
C LYS A 129 -0.60 2.68 11.30
N LYS A 130 -0.40 1.46 10.82
CA LYS A 130 -0.16 1.18 9.41
C LYS A 130 -1.12 0.10 8.93
N LEU A 131 -1.78 0.37 7.81
CA LEU A 131 -2.69 -0.55 7.17
C LEU A 131 -2.30 -0.74 5.71
N SER A 132 -2.17 -1.99 5.27
CA SER A 132 -1.91 -2.36 3.88
C SER A 132 -2.99 -3.31 3.39
N LEU A 133 -3.70 -2.94 2.33
CA LEU A 133 -4.83 -3.69 1.78
C LEU A 133 -4.56 -3.92 0.29
N SER A 134 -4.48 -5.18 -0.14
CA SER A 134 -4.24 -5.47 -1.57
C SER A 134 -5.08 -6.63 -2.08
N ASP A 135 -5.55 -6.51 -3.32
CA ASP A 135 -6.32 -7.52 -4.01
C ASP A 135 -7.59 -7.97 -3.27
N LEU A 136 -8.16 -7.05 -2.49
CA LEU A 136 -9.45 -7.28 -1.83
C LEU A 136 -10.59 -7.14 -2.84
N ASP A 137 -11.65 -7.88 -2.59
CA ASP A 137 -12.86 -7.88 -3.40
C ASP A 137 -14.02 -7.88 -2.41
N PHE A 138 -14.79 -6.80 -2.37
CA PHE A 138 -15.95 -6.69 -1.48
C PHE A 138 -17.21 -6.82 -2.34
N HIS A 139 -18.11 -7.71 -1.95
CA HIS A 139 -19.47 -7.67 -2.47
C HIS A 139 -20.21 -6.46 -1.89
N VAL A 140 -21.07 -5.83 -2.71
CA VAL A 140 -21.75 -4.52 -2.51
C VAL A 140 -22.55 -4.41 -1.18
N TYR A 141 -22.71 -5.50 -0.44
CA TYR A 141 -23.54 -5.59 0.77
C TYR A 141 -22.89 -5.03 2.06
N ASP A 142 -21.71 -4.42 2.03
CA ASP A 142 -20.93 -4.15 3.26
C ASP A 142 -21.31 -2.85 3.99
N ALA A 143 -21.85 -1.82 3.34
CA ALA A 143 -22.11 -0.52 4.00
C ALA A 143 -23.05 -0.65 5.22
N ARG A 144 -24.11 -1.46 5.10
CA ARG A 144 -25.05 -1.72 6.20
C ARG A 144 -24.43 -2.61 7.29
N SER A 145 -23.56 -3.52 6.91
CA SER A 145 -22.83 -4.41 7.83
C SER A 145 -21.84 -3.62 8.70
N ILE A 146 -21.16 -2.63 8.11
CA ILE A 146 -20.29 -1.70 8.83
C ILE A 146 -21.08 -0.96 9.91
N GLU A 147 -22.25 -0.40 9.55
CA GLU A 147 -23.10 0.34 10.47
C GLU A 147 -23.61 -0.56 11.61
N LEU A 148 -24.18 -1.72 11.29
CA LEU A 148 -24.69 -2.67 12.30
C LEU A 148 -23.59 -3.13 13.26
N TYR A 149 -22.38 -3.40 12.75
CA TYR A 149 -21.25 -3.82 13.58
C TYR A 149 -20.81 -2.71 14.54
N LEU A 150 -20.68 -1.48 14.03
CA LEU A 150 -20.15 -0.38 14.81
C LEU A 150 -21.20 0.26 15.74
N GLN A 151 -22.50 0.17 15.44
CA GLN A 151 -23.57 0.65 16.33
C GLN A 151 -23.59 -0.06 17.69
N GLY A 152 -23.16 -1.32 17.76
CA GLY A 152 -23.08 -2.08 19.01
C GLY A 152 -21.86 -1.74 19.89
N MET A 153 -20.95 -0.89 19.38
CA MET A 153 -19.73 -0.51 20.09
C MET A 153 -19.94 0.75 20.93
N THR A 154 -19.32 0.79 22.10
CA THR A 154 -19.25 2.01 22.91
C THR A 154 -18.33 3.04 22.25
N VAL A 155 -18.70 4.32 22.33
CA VAL A 155 -17.85 5.41 21.85
C VAL A 155 -16.55 5.40 22.68
N PRO A 156 -15.37 5.30 22.04
CA PRO A 156 -14.12 5.29 22.77
C PRO A 156 -13.81 6.67 23.37
N GLU A 157 -13.33 6.71 24.61
CA GLU A 157 -12.87 7.95 25.25
C GLU A 157 -11.67 8.58 24.52
N THR A 158 -10.84 7.74 23.90
CA THR A 158 -9.67 8.18 23.13
C THR A 158 -9.70 7.58 21.73
N GLN A 159 -9.78 8.46 20.73
CA GLN A 159 -9.62 8.06 19.34
C GLN A 159 -8.14 8.03 18.96
N THR A 160 -7.78 6.96 18.27
CA THR A 160 -6.48 6.76 17.65
C THR A 160 -6.55 7.11 16.16
N HIS A 161 -5.39 7.24 15.53
CA HIS A 161 -5.29 7.65 14.13
C HIS A 161 -4.36 6.72 13.37
N LEU A 162 -4.76 6.42 12.13
CA LEU A 162 -3.94 5.72 11.17
C LEU A 162 -2.91 6.69 10.58
N ASP A 163 -1.64 6.30 10.59
CA ASP A 163 -0.54 7.13 10.09
C ASP A 163 -0.25 6.82 8.62
N VAL A 164 -0.35 5.53 8.24
CA VAL A 164 0.02 5.03 6.91
C VAL A 164 -1.06 4.12 6.35
N LEU A 165 -1.50 4.41 5.13
CA LEU A 165 -2.47 3.60 4.39
C LEU A 165 -1.86 3.20 3.03
N GLU A 166 -1.79 1.90 2.77
CA GLU A 166 -1.33 1.31 1.52
C GLU A 166 -2.46 0.51 0.89
N MET A 167 -2.72 0.75 -0.39
CA MET A 167 -3.87 0.20 -1.11
C MET A 167 -3.48 -0.10 -2.55
N ASP A 168 -4.12 -1.09 -3.16
CA ASP A 168 -3.95 -1.39 -4.58
C ASP A 168 -5.11 -0.88 -5.47
N GLN A 169 -5.06 -1.18 -6.77
CA GLN A 169 -6.05 -0.74 -7.75
C GLN A 169 -7.43 -1.35 -7.53
N SER A 170 -7.49 -2.55 -6.95
CA SER A 170 -8.75 -3.23 -6.61
C SER A 170 -9.54 -2.38 -5.62
N PHE A 171 -8.81 -1.58 -4.82
CA PHE A 171 -9.33 -0.76 -3.76
C PHE A 171 -10.11 0.48 -4.19
N SER A 172 -9.84 1.03 -5.37
CA SER A 172 -10.48 2.29 -5.79
C SER A 172 -12.02 2.23 -5.76
N LYS A 173 -12.58 1.05 -5.97
CA LYS A 173 -14.02 0.77 -5.92
C LYS A 173 -14.57 0.74 -4.48
N PHE A 174 -13.71 0.51 -3.50
CA PHE A 174 -14.06 0.22 -2.11
C PHE A 174 -13.52 1.25 -1.13
N PHE A 175 -12.75 2.24 -1.60
CA PHE A 175 -12.29 3.36 -0.78
C PHE A 175 -13.42 4.03 0.01
N PRO A 176 -14.62 4.30 -0.59
CA PRO A 176 -15.71 4.90 0.16
C PRO A 176 -16.18 4.07 1.35
N LEU A 177 -16.21 2.74 1.24
CA LEU A 177 -16.60 1.84 2.34
C LEU A 177 -15.61 1.93 3.50
N ILE A 178 -14.32 2.03 3.18
CA ILE A 178 -13.27 2.06 4.21
C ILE A 178 -13.20 3.44 4.85
N ALA A 179 -13.28 4.49 4.04
CA ALA A 179 -13.46 5.82 4.56
C ALA A 179 -14.73 5.89 5.43
N GLN A 180 -15.84 5.23 5.07
CA GLN A 180 -17.04 5.16 5.90
C GLN A 180 -16.79 4.46 7.24
N ALA A 181 -16.15 3.28 7.25
CA ALA A 181 -15.85 2.55 8.47
C ALA A 181 -14.99 3.37 9.45
N PHE A 182 -13.91 4.01 8.97
CA PHE A 182 -13.02 4.81 9.79
C PHE A 182 -13.58 6.20 10.17
N ARG A 183 -14.66 6.65 9.50
CA ARG A 183 -15.39 7.90 9.83
C ARG A 183 -16.53 7.67 10.80
N HIS A 184 -16.91 6.42 11.06
CA HIS A 184 -18.04 6.12 11.93
C HIS A 184 -17.79 6.70 13.34
N PRO A 185 -18.80 7.27 14.02
CA PRO A 185 -18.63 7.87 15.36
C PRO A 185 -18.04 6.91 16.40
N ASN A 186 -18.39 5.62 16.28
CA ASN A 186 -17.89 4.56 17.17
C ASN A 186 -16.57 3.94 16.68
N SER A 187 -15.94 4.50 15.65
CA SER A 187 -14.61 4.08 15.23
C SER A 187 -13.57 4.48 16.28
N ILE A 188 -12.68 3.54 16.62
CA ILE A 188 -11.52 3.78 17.47
C ILE A 188 -10.36 4.36 16.67
N VAL A 189 -10.26 4.02 15.37
CA VAL A 189 -9.20 4.48 14.47
C VAL A 189 -9.80 5.39 13.41
N ASN A 190 -9.27 6.60 13.24
CA ASN A 190 -9.70 7.50 12.17
C ASN A 190 -8.57 7.78 11.17
N LEU A 191 -8.92 8.41 10.05
CA LEU A 191 -7.98 8.80 8.98
C LEU A 191 -7.59 10.29 9.04
N CYS A 192 -8.04 11.06 10.04
CA CYS A 192 -7.90 12.53 10.01
C CYS A 192 -6.45 13.02 10.16
N LYS A 193 -5.55 12.15 10.64
CA LYS A 193 -4.10 12.40 10.73
C LYS A 193 -3.30 11.48 9.82
N LEU A 194 -3.88 11.02 8.70
CA LEU A 194 -3.19 10.16 7.75
C LEU A 194 -1.99 10.91 7.14
N ARG A 195 -0.78 10.44 7.42
CA ARG A 195 0.47 11.09 7.01
C ARG A 195 1.01 10.55 5.71
N ALA A 196 0.82 9.26 5.43
CA ALA A 196 1.29 8.63 4.22
C ALA A 196 0.20 7.81 3.54
N LEU A 197 0.04 8.04 2.24
CA LEU A 197 -0.86 7.31 1.38
C LEU A 197 -0.06 6.68 0.25
N LYS A 198 -0.17 5.36 0.11
CA LYS A 198 0.43 4.59 -0.97
C LYS A 198 -0.65 3.91 -1.79
N ILE A 199 -0.65 4.16 -3.09
CA ILE A 199 -1.57 3.58 -4.06
C ILE A 199 -0.75 2.75 -5.05
N VAL A 200 -1.15 1.50 -5.30
CA VAL A 200 -0.50 0.58 -6.23
C VAL A 200 -1.47 0.17 -7.34
N GLY A 201 -1.00 0.03 -8.57
CA GLY A 201 -1.79 -0.25 -9.76
C GLY A 201 -2.49 0.99 -10.36
N SER A 202 -3.21 0.73 -11.46
CA SER A 202 -3.95 1.75 -12.18
C SER A 202 -5.32 1.97 -11.57
N LEU A 203 -5.63 3.21 -11.21
CA LEU A 203 -6.99 3.54 -10.78
C LEU A 203 -7.93 3.45 -12.01
N PRO A 204 -9.02 2.67 -11.96
CA PRO A 204 -10.07 2.72 -12.98
C PRO A 204 -10.77 4.09 -12.98
N ASN A 205 -11.64 4.33 -13.97
CA ASN A 205 -12.43 5.56 -14.20
C ASN A 205 -13.29 6.09 -13.01
N SER A 206 -13.19 5.48 -11.83
CA SER A 206 -13.82 5.92 -10.57
C SER A 206 -12.86 6.73 -9.69
N THR A 207 -11.82 7.32 -10.27
CA THR A 207 -10.81 8.15 -9.60
C THR A 207 -11.42 9.32 -8.83
N HIS A 208 -12.45 9.98 -9.35
CA HIS A 208 -13.13 11.09 -8.65
C HIS A 208 -13.62 10.71 -7.24
N LEU A 209 -14.20 9.53 -7.05
CA LEU A 209 -14.70 9.08 -5.73
C LEU A 209 -13.57 8.89 -4.72
N VAL A 210 -12.44 8.39 -5.18
CA VAL A 210 -11.25 8.20 -4.34
C VAL A 210 -10.68 9.55 -3.92
N TRP A 211 -10.63 10.51 -4.85
CA TRP A 211 -10.10 11.85 -4.56
C TRP A 211 -11.00 12.67 -3.64
N GLU A 212 -12.33 12.59 -3.76
CA GLU A 212 -13.25 13.28 -2.87
C GLU A 212 -13.08 12.88 -1.39
N ASP A 213 -12.82 11.60 -1.13
CA ASP A 213 -12.55 11.16 0.24
C ASP A 213 -11.10 11.47 0.66
N ILE A 214 -10.13 11.45 -0.26
CA ILE A 214 -8.73 11.86 0.01
C ILE A 214 -8.63 13.33 0.40
N ASP A 215 -9.38 14.20 -0.27
CA ASP A 215 -9.48 15.63 0.01
C ASP A 215 -9.74 15.91 1.50
N ARG A 216 -10.43 15.02 2.21
CA ARG A 216 -10.75 15.18 3.63
C ARG A 216 -9.56 14.99 4.58
N PHE A 217 -8.58 14.17 4.21
CA PHE A 217 -7.36 13.97 4.99
C PHE A 217 -6.11 14.52 4.28
N ALA A 218 -6.28 15.08 3.08
CA ALA A 218 -5.25 15.80 2.34
C ALA A 218 -4.49 16.82 3.20
N PRO A 219 -5.12 17.60 4.11
CA PRO A 219 -4.38 18.54 4.94
C PRO A 219 -3.34 17.89 5.86
N ALA A 220 -3.51 16.64 6.27
CA ALA A 220 -2.55 15.93 7.13
C ALA A 220 -1.49 15.14 6.34
N LEU A 221 -1.68 14.98 5.03
CA LEU A 221 -0.85 14.12 4.21
C LEU A 221 0.54 14.74 3.99
N GLU A 222 1.57 14.03 4.40
CA GLU A 222 2.98 14.39 4.22
C GLU A 222 3.63 13.64 3.05
N CYS A 223 3.15 12.44 2.74
CA CYS A 223 3.71 11.58 1.69
C CYS A 223 2.61 10.97 0.83
N LEU A 224 2.68 11.21 -0.48
CA LEU A 224 1.86 10.53 -1.47
C LEU A 224 2.76 9.68 -2.36
N MET A 225 2.50 8.38 -2.38
CA MET A 225 3.13 7.45 -3.31
C MET A 225 2.07 6.86 -4.23
N TRP A 226 2.24 7.01 -5.54
CA TRP A 226 1.40 6.34 -6.53
C TRP A 226 2.25 5.51 -7.48
N ASN A 227 2.11 4.20 -7.38
CA ASN A 227 2.73 3.24 -8.28
C ASN A 227 1.70 2.68 -9.26
N GLN A 228 1.55 3.32 -10.41
CA GLN A 228 0.68 2.84 -11.49
C GLN A 228 1.31 1.66 -12.26
N ALA A 229 2.63 1.57 -12.27
CA ALA A 229 3.36 0.71 -13.20
C ALA A 229 3.26 -0.78 -12.86
N THR A 230 3.06 -1.12 -11.58
CA THR A 230 2.95 -2.51 -11.15
C THR A 230 1.63 -2.77 -10.45
N ASP A 231 1.16 -4.01 -10.52
CA ASP A 231 0.18 -4.51 -9.57
C ASP A 231 0.83 -4.70 -8.18
N TRP A 232 0.03 -5.20 -7.24
CA TRP A 232 0.45 -5.49 -5.88
C TRP A 232 1.46 -6.66 -5.79
N GLU A 233 1.53 -7.54 -6.80
CA GLU A 233 2.56 -8.59 -6.91
C GLU A 233 3.90 -8.04 -7.40
N GLY A 234 3.93 -6.76 -7.79
CA GLY A 234 5.09 -6.18 -8.46
C GLY A 234 5.17 -6.53 -9.95
N ARG A 235 4.15 -7.18 -10.52
CA ARG A 235 4.10 -7.45 -11.96
C ARG A 235 3.75 -6.18 -12.69
N THR A 236 4.45 -5.89 -13.77
CA THR A 236 4.17 -4.72 -14.59
C THR A 236 2.80 -4.87 -15.28
N VAL A 237 1.93 -3.86 -15.13
CA VAL A 237 0.60 -3.86 -15.74
C VAL A 237 0.54 -2.80 -16.83
N ILE A 238 0.32 -3.24 -18.07
CA ILE A 238 0.06 -2.33 -19.18
C ILE A 238 -1.40 -1.85 -19.07
N SER A 239 -1.59 -0.70 -18.46
CA SER A 239 -2.88 -0.03 -18.34
C SER A 239 -2.84 1.33 -19.05
N LYS A 240 -4.00 1.77 -19.56
CA LYS A 240 -4.11 3.16 -20.02
C LYS A 240 -4.03 4.09 -18.82
N PHE A 241 -3.20 5.12 -18.90
CA PHE A 241 -3.23 6.20 -17.92
C PHE A 241 -4.46 7.07 -18.16
N TYR A 242 -5.28 7.23 -17.13
CA TYR A 242 -6.38 8.18 -17.13
C TYR A 242 -5.95 9.39 -16.32
N ALA A 243 -5.72 10.49 -17.01
CA ALA A 243 -5.28 11.76 -16.44
C ALA A 243 -6.46 12.48 -15.78
N GLU A 244 -6.96 11.99 -14.64
CA GLU A 244 -7.81 12.82 -13.80
C GLU A 244 -6.94 13.69 -12.90
N PRO A 245 -7.14 15.03 -12.87
CA PRO A 245 -6.27 15.93 -12.13
C PRO A 245 -6.36 15.61 -10.64
N LEU A 246 -5.21 15.22 -10.08
CA LEU A 246 -5.01 15.16 -8.63
C LEU A 246 -5.20 16.57 -8.06
N ASN A 247 -6.10 16.74 -7.09
CA ASN A 247 -6.26 18.01 -6.38
C ASN A 247 -5.18 18.18 -5.30
N LEU A 248 -3.92 18.18 -5.72
CA LEU A 248 -2.79 18.29 -4.81
C LEU A 248 -2.82 19.60 -4.00
N ALA A 249 -3.51 20.64 -4.48
CA ALA A 249 -3.63 21.93 -3.79
C ALA A 249 -4.20 21.82 -2.36
N GLN A 250 -4.94 20.76 -2.05
CA GLN A 250 -5.44 20.52 -0.69
C GLN A 250 -4.38 19.88 0.23
N MET A 251 -3.34 19.28 -0.34
CA MET A 251 -2.28 18.59 0.39
C MET A 251 -1.19 19.56 0.85
N LYS A 252 -1.57 20.55 1.65
CA LYS A 252 -0.70 21.67 2.07
C LYS A 252 0.56 21.23 2.83
N ASN A 253 0.49 20.10 3.54
CA ASN A 253 1.59 19.53 4.31
C ASN A 253 2.40 18.49 3.55
N MET A 254 2.13 18.28 2.25
CA MET A 254 2.84 17.28 1.46
C MET A 254 4.31 17.65 1.32
N ARG A 255 5.19 16.75 1.76
CA ARG A 255 6.66 16.87 1.71
C ARG A 255 7.26 15.97 0.64
N TYR A 256 6.65 14.80 0.43
CA TYR A 256 7.17 13.77 -0.47
C TYR A 256 6.11 13.36 -1.49
N LEU A 257 6.46 13.48 -2.77
CA LEU A 257 5.64 12.99 -3.89
C LEU A 257 6.43 11.93 -4.65
N ILE A 258 5.95 10.69 -4.65
CA ILE A 258 6.61 9.56 -5.32
C ILE A 258 5.66 8.99 -6.36
N LEU A 259 6.06 8.99 -7.62
CA LEU A 259 5.24 8.54 -8.74
C LEU A 259 5.99 7.47 -9.53
N LYS A 260 5.43 6.27 -9.68
CA LYS A 260 6.00 5.17 -10.50
C LYS A 260 5.04 4.88 -11.64
N PHE A 261 5.49 5.12 -12.87
CA PHE A 261 4.72 4.98 -14.11
C PHE A 261 5.35 3.97 -15.06
N LEU A 262 4.52 3.37 -15.89
CA LEU A 262 4.98 2.61 -17.04
C LEU A 262 5.26 3.58 -18.20
N ALA A 263 6.50 3.58 -18.68
CA ALA A 263 6.93 4.29 -19.87
C ALA A 263 6.94 3.32 -21.07
N ASP A 264 5.89 3.37 -21.90
CA ASP A 264 5.87 2.68 -23.18
C ASP A 264 6.57 3.56 -24.23
N PHE A 265 7.86 3.33 -24.48
CA PHE A 265 8.64 4.13 -25.44
C PHE A 265 8.23 3.96 -26.90
N ASN A 266 7.41 2.94 -27.22
CA ASN A 266 7.02 2.62 -28.58
C ASN A 266 5.64 3.19 -28.95
N LYS A 267 4.82 3.53 -27.96
CA LYS A 267 3.50 4.15 -28.15
C LYS A 267 3.54 5.54 -27.51
N TYR A 268 3.08 6.58 -28.19
CA TYR A 268 3.03 7.98 -27.72
C TYR A 268 2.23 8.25 -26.41
N ASN A 269 1.89 7.23 -25.64
CA ASN A 269 1.17 7.25 -24.37
C ASN A 269 1.99 7.76 -23.17
N ILE A 270 3.26 8.18 -23.34
CA ILE A 270 4.05 8.72 -22.22
C ILE A 270 3.80 10.22 -21.99
N ILE A 271 3.41 10.95 -23.04
CA ILE A 271 3.16 12.40 -22.99
C ILE A 271 2.01 12.78 -22.03
N PRO A 272 0.89 12.04 -21.95
CA PRO A 272 -0.23 12.37 -21.05
C PRO A 272 0.18 12.46 -19.57
N ASN A 273 1.14 11.64 -19.12
CA ASN A 273 1.52 11.58 -17.70
C ASN A 273 2.27 12.84 -17.26
N ILE A 274 3.09 13.42 -18.13
CA ILE A 274 3.85 14.63 -17.78
C ILE A 274 3.01 15.89 -17.90
N ASP A 275 2.16 16.01 -18.91
CA ASP A 275 1.30 17.19 -19.03
C ASP A 275 0.35 17.25 -17.81
N TRP A 276 -0.22 16.11 -17.42
CA TRP A 276 -0.99 15.97 -16.18
C TRP A 276 -0.19 16.35 -14.93
N LEU A 277 1.01 15.77 -14.75
CA LEU A 277 1.83 16.06 -13.57
C LEU A 277 2.21 17.54 -13.51
N SER A 278 2.56 18.11 -14.66
CA SER A 278 2.93 19.52 -14.81
C SER A 278 1.78 20.42 -14.40
N GLU A 279 0.55 20.11 -14.82
CA GLU A 279 -0.64 20.86 -14.43
C GLU A 279 -0.93 20.74 -12.93
N SER A 280 -0.89 19.52 -12.36
CA SER A 280 -1.08 19.30 -10.92
C SER A 280 -0.03 20.03 -10.07
N LEU A 281 1.24 20.01 -10.49
CA LEU A 281 2.32 20.75 -9.83
C LEU A 281 2.17 22.26 -10.03
N HIS A 282 1.69 22.73 -11.17
CA HIS A 282 1.43 24.16 -11.39
C HIS A 282 0.40 24.70 -10.41
N ARG A 283 -0.66 23.93 -10.13
CA ARG A 283 -1.71 24.28 -9.15
C ARG A 283 -1.20 24.30 -7.70
N LEU A 284 -0.14 23.56 -7.39
CA LEU A 284 0.50 23.53 -6.07
C LEU A 284 1.41 24.73 -5.77
N ARG A 285 1.75 25.52 -6.79
CA ARG A 285 2.71 26.61 -6.64
C ARG A 285 2.33 27.54 -5.49
N TRP A 286 3.34 27.98 -4.75
CA TRP A 286 3.27 28.97 -3.66
C TRP A 286 2.60 28.50 -2.37
N SER A 287 1.96 27.33 -2.36
CA SER A 287 1.16 26.85 -1.21
C SER A 287 1.49 25.42 -0.77
N ASN A 288 2.68 24.94 -1.11
CA ASN A 288 3.11 23.57 -0.81
C ASN A 288 4.39 23.53 0.04
N GLN A 289 4.59 22.41 0.73
CA GLN A 289 5.77 22.11 1.55
C GLN A 289 6.62 20.99 0.92
N ILE A 290 6.56 20.82 -0.40
CA ILE A 290 7.17 19.68 -1.07
C ILE A 290 8.68 19.83 -1.04
N GLU A 291 9.35 18.91 -0.37
CA GLU A 291 10.79 18.84 -0.25
C GLU A 291 11.40 17.96 -1.34
N GLU A 292 10.70 16.88 -1.74
CA GLU A 292 11.19 15.93 -2.72
C GLU A 292 10.09 15.41 -3.66
N ILE A 293 10.39 15.42 -4.96
CA ILE A 293 9.59 14.77 -6.00
C ILE A 293 10.43 13.65 -6.62
N THR A 294 9.95 12.41 -6.55
CA THR A 294 10.58 11.26 -7.19
C THR A 294 9.64 10.68 -8.25
N ILE A 295 10.12 10.64 -9.48
CA ILE A 295 9.43 10.07 -10.63
C ILE A 295 10.22 8.84 -11.07
N ILE A 296 9.53 7.72 -11.23
CA ILE A 296 10.13 6.45 -11.63
C ILE A 296 9.42 5.98 -12.89
N LEU A 297 10.18 5.80 -13.95
CA LEU A 297 9.69 5.37 -15.25
C LEU A 297 10.16 3.94 -15.50
N ILE A 298 9.23 2.99 -15.49
CA ILE A 298 9.50 1.59 -15.83
C ILE A 298 9.44 1.43 -17.34
N TYR A 299 10.42 0.80 -17.97
CA TYR A 299 10.42 0.59 -19.43
C TYR A 299 10.66 -0.87 -19.83
N GLU A 300 10.00 -1.29 -20.91
CA GLU A 300 10.05 -2.68 -21.39
C GLU A 300 11.32 -2.97 -22.18
N SER A 301 11.69 -2.04 -23.07
CA SER A 301 12.88 -2.15 -23.90
C SER A 301 13.67 -0.84 -23.85
N TRP A 302 14.99 -0.97 -23.71
CA TRP A 302 15.88 0.18 -23.71
C TRP A 302 16.21 0.58 -25.15
N ASN A 303 15.75 1.75 -25.56
CA ASN A 303 16.23 2.43 -26.76
C ASN A 303 16.83 3.77 -26.33
N ARG A 304 18.16 3.89 -26.42
CA ARG A 304 18.92 5.04 -25.93
C ARG A 304 18.42 6.36 -26.50
N ASP A 305 18.10 6.41 -27.80
CA ASP A 305 17.71 7.65 -28.48
C ASP A 305 16.31 8.07 -28.04
N ASN A 306 15.37 7.12 -27.95
CA ASN A 306 14.02 7.37 -27.44
C ASN A 306 14.04 7.78 -25.96
N THR A 307 14.90 7.15 -25.16
CA THR A 307 15.06 7.49 -23.73
C THR A 307 15.61 8.90 -23.56
N ASN A 308 16.63 9.30 -24.32
CA ASN A 308 17.18 10.66 -24.28
C ASN A 308 16.15 11.71 -24.70
N ALA A 309 15.41 11.44 -25.79
CA ALA A 309 14.35 12.32 -26.25
C ALA A 309 13.25 12.48 -25.18
N LEU A 310 12.84 11.38 -24.55
CA LEU A 310 11.84 11.42 -23.47
C LEU A 310 12.35 12.22 -22.26
N LEU A 311 13.56 11.93 -21.80
CA LEU A 311 14.15 12.64 -20.67
C LEU A 311 14.25 14.15 -20.96
N SER A 312 14.59 14.53 -22.19
CA SER A 312 14.61 15.93 -22.62
C SER A 312 13.23 16.58 -22.52
N ILE A 313 12.17 15.91 -23.00
CA ILE A 313 10.78 16.37 -22.87
C ILE A 313 10.40 16.48 -21.40
N TRP A 314 10.70 15.47 -20.59
CA TRP A 314 10.32 15.44 -19.18
C TRP A 314 11.00 16.52 -18.37
N THR A 315 12.30 16.68 -18.58
CA THR A 315 13.09 17.74 -17.95
C THR A 315 12.50 19.07 -18.35
N LYS A 316 12.46 19.42 -19.64
CA LYS A 316 11.95 20.73 -20.11
C LYS A 316 10.58 21.09 -19.53
N ARG A 317 9.65 20.13 -19.44
CA ARG A 317 8.32 20.36 -18.83
C ARG A 317 8.42 20.60 -17.33
N LEU A 318 9.16 19.76 -16.59
CA LEU A 318 9.37 19.97 -15.16
C LEU A 318 10.08 21.29 -14.86
N ASP A 319 11.03 21.74 -15.69
CA ASP A 319 11.69 23.04 -15.55
C ASP A 319 10.69 24.17 -15.55
N THR A 320 9.77 24.15 -16.52
CA THR A 320 8.75 25.20 -16.63
C THR A 320 7.86 25.28 -15.40
N VAL A 321 7.71 24.18 -14.65
CA VAL A 321 6.86 24.10 -13.46
C VAL A 321 7.64 24.38 -12.18
N VAL A 322 8.87 23.87 -12.07
CA VAL A 322 9.58 23.76 -10.80
C VAL A 322 10.74 24.76 -10.65
N CYS A 323 11.35 25.23 -11.75
CA CYS A 323 12.35 26.31 -11.69
C CYS A 323 11.73 27.70 -11.47
N GLY A 324 10.40 27.82 -11.47
CA GLY A 324 9.73 29.03 -11.02
C GLY A 324 9.79 29.16 -9.50
N ALA A 325 9.66 30.38 -8.95
CA ALA A 325 9.70 30.65 -7.51
C ALA A 325 8.57 30.00 -6.67
N GLY A 326 7.74 29.14 -7.27
CA GLY A 326 6.57 28.50 -6.64
C GLY A 326 6.84 27.32 -5.71
N PHE A 327 8.08 26.88 -5.53
CA PHE A 327 8.44 25.74 -4.67
C PHE A 327 9.59 26.10 -3.71
N PRO A 328 9.32 26.91 -2.67
CA PRO A 328 10.38 27.53 -1.86
C PRO A 328 11.20 26.53 -1.03
N VAL A 329 10.63 25.37 -0.69
CA VAL A 329 11.28 24.35 0.15
C VAL A 329 11.73 23.11 -0.62
N LEU A 330 11.51 23.08 -1.94
CA LEU A 330 11.90 21.94 -2.75
C LEU A 330 13.42 21.83 -2.79
N ARG A 331 13.93 20.67 -2.39
CA ARG A 331 15.37 20.39 -2.31
C ARG A 331 15.83 19.45 -3.41
N ARG A 332 14.91 18.63 -3.92
CA ARG A 332 15.28 17.53 -4.82
C ARG A 332 14.16 17.14 -5.77
N ILE A 333 14.51 16.98 -7.04
CA ILE A 333 13.72 16.21 -8.01
C ILE A 333 14.57 15.03 -8.46
N ARG A 334 13.99 13.83 -8.48
CA ARG A 334 14.59 12.60 -9.00
C ARG A 334 13.76 12.07 -10.16
N ILE A 335 14.41 11.82 -11.28
CA ILE A 335 13.85 10.96 -12.34
C ILE A 335 14.69 9.69 -12.36
N ILE A 336 14.04 8.55 -12.16
CA ILE A 336 14.64 7.22 -12.10
C ILE A 336 14.09 6.41 -13.25
N LEU A 337 14.97 5.84 -14.07
CA LEU A 337 14.60 4.84 -15.07
C LEU A 337 14.82 3.44 -14.50
N ALA A 338 13.87 2.53 -14.69
CA ALA A 338 13.95 1.13 -14.26
C ALA A 338 13.47 0.20 -15.38
N ASP A 339 14.07 -0.97 -15.54
CA ASP A 339 13.54 -1.98 -16.47
C ASP A 339 12.44 -2.84 -15.83
N PHE A 340 11.70 -3.62 -16.64
CA PHE A 340 10.62 -4.51 -16.18
C PHE A 340 11.07 -5.58 -15.19
N ALA A 341 12.35 -5.96 -15.19
CA ALA A 341 12.87 -6.95 -14.27
C ALA A 341 13.16 -6.35 -12.88
N ASP A 342 12.78 -5.08 -12.65
CA ASP A 342 13.23 -4.23 -11.54
C ASP A 342 14.77 -4.31 -11.38
N ARG A 343 15.52 -4.68 -12.44
CA ARG A 343 16.97 -4.54 -12.49
C ARG A 343 17.19 -3.07 -12.73
N VAL A 344 17.28 -2.35 -11.62
CA VAL A 344 17.37 -0.91 -11.67
C VAL A 344 18.71 -0.54 -12.28
N ARG A 345 18.74 -0.31 -13.59
CA ARG A 345 19.75 0.55 -14.21
C ARG A 345 19.41 1.96 -13.76
N ARG A 346 19.73 2.28 -12.51
CA ARG A 346 19.40 3.58 -11.94
C ARG A 346 20.19 4.64 -12.70
N PHE A 347 19.48 5.34 -13.55
CA PHE A 347 19.84 6.69 -13.94
C PHE A 347 19.12 7.57 -12.93
N THR A 348 19.85 8.17 -12.00
CA THR A 348 19.27 9.18 -11.11
C THR A 348 19.58 10.53 -11.71
N VAL A 349 18.57 11.21 -12.25
CA VAL A 349 18.72 12.64 -12.54
C VAL A 349 18.36 13.38 -11.26
N GLU A 350 19.37 13.81 -10.48
CA GLU A 350 19.16 14.64 -9.30
C GLU A 350 19.24 16.12 -9.69
N VAL A 351 18.12 16.81 -9.56
CA VAL A 351 18.06 18.24 -9.81
C VAL A 351 18.02 18.92 -8.45
N LYS A 352 19.08 19.65 -8.13
CA LYS A 352 19.12 20.54 -6.97
C LYS A 352 18.71 21.92 -7.45
N PRO A 353 17.50 22.41 -7.13
CA PRO A 353 17.11 23.77 -7.47
C PRO A 353 18.06 24.73 -6.75
N ARG A 354 19.05 25.23 -7.47
CA ARG A 354 19.79 26.44 -7.09
C ARG A 354 19.06 27.61 -7.72
N LEU A 355 18.79 28.65 -6.93
CA LEU A 355 18.22 29.90 -7.43
C LEU A 355 18.95 30.33 -8.72
N GLY A 356 18.25 30.28 -9.86
CA GLY A 356 18.74 30.78 -11.15
C GLY A 356 19.35 29.77 -12.14
N LEU A 357 19.44 28.47 -11.83
CA LEU A 357 19.91 27.45 -12.79
C LEU A 357 18.74 26.63 -13.36
N GLN A 358 18.77 26.37 -14.67
CA GLN A 358 17.80 25.49 -15.33
C GLN A 358 18.08 24.03 -14.92
N VAL A 359 17.05 23.21 -14.71
CA VAL A 359 17.19 21.77 -14.39
C VAL A 359 18.00 21.06 -15.49
N GLY A 360 17.85 21.52 -16.74
CA GLY A 360 18.61 21.04 -17.89
C GLY A 360 20.13 21.24 -17.81
N GLU A 361 20.65 22.03 -16.87
CA GLU A 361 22.09 22.29 -16.71
C GLU A 361 22.74 21.41 -15.64
N LEU A 362 21.96 20.61 -14.89
CA LEU A 362 22.43 19.78 -13.77
C LEU A 362 22.19 18.28 -14.01
N PHE A 363 22.50 17.80 -15.22
CA PHE A 363 22.50 16.37 -15.49
C PHE A 363 23.78 15.71 -14.98
N GLN A 364 23.70 15.03 -13.84
CA GLN A 364 24.63 13.95 -13.53
C GLN A 364 23.94 12.62 -13.83
N ILE A 365 24.30 12.00 -14.95
CA ILE A 365 23.93 10.62 -15.24
C ILE A 365 24.93 9.74 -14.48
N GLU A 366 24.59 9.36 -13.26
CA GLU A 366 25.39 8.41 -12.48
C GLU A 366 24.83 6.99 -12.65
N PRO A 367 25.59 6.03 -13.20
CA PRO A 367 25.25 4.62 -13.10
C PRO A 367 25.46 4.16 -11.65
N LEU A 368 24.39 3.88 -10.91
CA LEU A 368 24.56 3.33 -9.56
C LEU A 368 25.08 1.89 -9.63
N ARG A 369 26.09 1.61 -8.80
CA ARG A 369 26.54 0.25 -8.52
C ARG A 369 25.42 -0.55 -7.84
N ASN A 370 25.37 -1.82 -8.22
CA ASN A 370 24.23 -2.71 -8.11
C ASN A 370 24.08 -3.35 -6.71
N ASP A 371 24.14 -2.56 -5.63
CA ASP A 371 24.31 -3.13 -4.28
C ASP A 371 23.02 -3.21 -3.42
N SER A 372 21.83 -2.94 -3.95
CA SER A 372 20.61 -3.29 -3.20
C SER A 372 19.35 -3.37 -4.08
N ALA A 373 18.84 -4.59 -4.25
CA ALA A 373 17.48 -4.85 -4.77
C ALA A 373 16.36 -4.37 -3.82
N ASP A 374 16.71 -3.87 -2.63
CA ASP A 374 15.78 -3.64 -1.51
C ASP A 374 15.64 -2.16 -1.07
N ILE A 375 15.86 -1.17 -1.95
CA ILE A 375 15.61 0.26 -1.61
C ILE A 375 14.17 0.47 -1.08
N TRP A 376 13.23 -0.33 -1.56
CA TRP A 376 11.82 -0.25 -1.18
C TRP A 376 11.50 -0.76 0.23
N LYS A 377 12.35 -1.62 0.82
CA LYS A 377 12.23 -2.02 2.23
C LYS A 377 12.84 -0.99 3.19
N GLN A 378 13.64 -0.04 2.68
CA GLN A 378 14.44 0.89 3.48
C GLN A 378 14.00 2.35 3.46
N VAL A 379 12.86 2.71 2.84
CA VAL A 379 12.18 3.96 3.21
C VAL A 379 11.50 3.79 4.57
N VAL A 380 12.31 3.48 5.58
CA VAL A 380 12.01 3.78 6.98
C VAL A 380 12.17 5.27 7.07
N VAL A 381 11.05 6.00 7.08
CA VAL A 381 11.04 7.38 7.56
C VAL A 381 11.50 7.32 9.01
N ARG A 382 12.81 7.47 9.25
CA ARG A 382 13.35 7.62 10.59
C ARG A 382 12.95 9.00 11.07
N PHE A 383 11.93 9.05 11.92
CA PHE A 383 11.67 10.22 12.74
C PHE A 383 12.82 10.33 13.74
N MET A 384 13.71 11.30 13.55
CA MET A 384 14.48 11.85 14.67
C MET A 384 13.54 12.83 15.36
N GLY A 385 13.28 12.59 16.65
CA GLY A 385 12.49 13.47 17.51
C GLY A 385 13.17 14.80 17.76
#